data_AF-A0A0M9AF57-F1
#
_entry.id   AF-A0A0M9AF57-F1
#
_cell.length_a   1.000
_cell.length_b   1.000
_cell.length_c   1.000
_cell.angle_alpha   90.00
_cell.angle_beta   90.00
_cell.angle_gamma   90.00
#
_symmetry.space_group_name_H-M   'P 1'
#
loop_
_entity.id
_entity.type
_entity.pdbx_description
1 polymer ?
#
loop_
_entity_poly.entity_id
_entity_poly.type
_entity_poly.pdbx_seq_one_letter_code
_entity_poly.pdbx_strand_id
1 'polypeptide(L)'
;MKRWLLLVALLGLALAAPLPQVYDRLEATLARVRLDNPTGALAALDQAQGLLRQEAEGLPPVLRDAAISNLQEARQAVLRKSPVDLEARLLLVRHLLGKALYDGFFTAQGEEKALYLSRLVRATGLGQGAVREVAGLPPEEARKRLEGRYLALMAQDLAQALAATSRPQAYLALARAYARYLVIQDSQRSTLKAQDFIQALAKVSGGEAFRPEVQEIQKKVLAWREALRPGAAAPVPKPQAGTPAPPPAPSPATQAPSLPQANTPAPAPSSPLPVQESPQVETFYVASWADPALRERLRRVAYDLGFAYYQDFLEALTQTQLQLGLATAALGQGNQGEARAHLEAAFWNFSAKIEPLAALVNPSLTERTLRALTRLTQAVGVRAIDVFPVYEALEELGRQFRTGPRETPWLDFRLSLLNLVGVSRAVFFLLAAALAFFPLYLIRLTFGGRNVYWNLLGLAFLFLLLPILAEGLSYFGSVMAEYGGLPWLAALANFSIGQGLLPYLTWGFTVFLVVALAGAGLRGIAAQFGLLKERGAEVTASGIESKPATTLTSETIVEWDEEF
;
A
#
# COMPACT_ATOMS: atom_id res chain seq x y z
N MET A 1 11.04 -8.57 -46.22
CA MET A 1 11.51 -7.96 -44.94
C MET A 1 10.87 -6.61 -44.58
N LYS A 2 10.32 -5.82 -45.52
CA LYS A 2 9.64 -4.54 -45.22
C LYS A 2 8.15 -4.63 -44.78
N ARG A 3 7.54 -5.82 -44.79
CA ARG A 3 6.13 -6.03 -44.40
C ARG A 3 5.94 -6.47 -42.94
N TRP A 4 7.02 -6.79 -42.23
CA TRP A 4 6.97 -7.19 -40.81
C TRP A 4 7.14 -5.99 -39.86
N LEU A 5 7.84 -4.94 -40.31
CA LEU A 5 8.01 -3.70 -39.55
C LEU A 5 6.72 -2.86 -39.46
N LEU A 6 5.72 -3.10 -40.32
CA LEU A 6 4.40 -2.46 -40.22
C LEU A 6 3.45 -3.13 -39.21
N LEU A 7 3.72 -4.39 -38.82
CA LEU A 7 2.95 -5.08 -37.78
C LEU A 7 3.50 -4.83 -36.37
N VAL A 8 4.78 -4.47 -36.24
CA VAL A 8 5.37 -4.05 -34.96
C VAL A 8 5.15 -2.54 -34.70
N ALA A 9 4.92 -1.73 -35.74
CA ALA A 9 4.58 -0.31 -35.59
C ALA A 9 3.11 -0.05 -35.19
N LEU A 10 2.25 -1.07 -35.13
CA LEU A 10 0.88 -0.99 -34.60
C LEU A 10 0.77 -1.29 -33.10
N LEU A 11 1.91 -1.49 -32.41
CA LEU A 11 2.02 -1.55 -30.95
C LEU A 11 2.58 -0.25 -30.36
N GLY A 12 2.50 0.85 -31.11
CA GLY A 12 2.88 2.19 -30.67
C GLY A 12 1.64 3.03 -30.36
N LEU A 13 1.57 3.53 -29.12
CA LEU A 13 0.58 4.48 -28.59
C LEU A 13 -0.82 3.91 -28.35
N ALA A 14 -0.98 3.18 -27.24
CA ALA A 14 -2.24 3.24 -26.51
C ALA A 14 -2.37 4.68 -25.96
N LEU A 15 -2.90 5.59 -26.78
CA LEU A 15 -3.47 6.85 -26.28
C LEU A 15 -4.52 6.44 -25.26
N ALA A 16 -4.26 6.72 -23.98
CA ALA A 16 -5.16 6.31 -22.92
C ALA A 16 -6.56 6.90 -23.14
N ALA A 17 -7.57 6.10 -22.83
CA ALA A 17 -8.94 6.50 -23.03
C ALA A 17 -9.30 7.65 -22.08
N PRO A 18 -9.97 8.73 -22.54
CA PRO A 18 -10.40 9.81 -21.66
C PRO A 18 -11.34 9.29 -20.57
N LEU A 19 -11.29 9.89 -19.37
CA LEU A 19 -12.00 9.43 -18.17
C LEU A 19 -13.49 9.06 -18.39
N PRO A 20 -14.29 9.80 -19.19
CA PRO A 20 -15.67 9.40 -19.48
C PRO A 20 -15.80 8.04 -20.19
N GLN A 21 -14.85 7.68 -21.08
CA GLN A 21 -14.85 6.39 -21.77
C GLN A 21 -14.44 5.25 -20.82
N VAL A 22 -13.47 5.50 -19.94
CA VAL A 22 -13.07 4.55 -18.89
C VAL A 22 -14.26 4.26 -17.98
N TYR A 23 -15.01 5.31 -17.59
CA TYR A 23 -16.24 5.16 -16.82
C TYR A 23 -17.29 4.32 -17.57
N ASP A 24 -17.56 4.60 -18.85
CA ASP A 24 -18.58 3.87 -19.62
C ASP A 24 -18.24 2.36 -19.74
N ARG A 25 -16.95 2.01 -19.93
CA ARG A 25 -16.48 0.61 -19.95
C ARG A 25 -16.55 -0.06 -18.57
N LEU A 26 -16.16 0.67 -17.53
CA LEU A 26 -16.20 0.16 -16.16
C LEU A 26 -17.64 -0.10 -15.72
N GLU A 27 -18.56 0.82 -15.97
CA GLU A 27 -19.98 0.67 -15.60
C GLU A 27 -20.61 -0.52 -16.33
N ALA A 28 -20.33 -0.70 -17.63
CA ALA A 28 -20.78 -1.88 -18.39
C ALA A 28 -20.22 -3.20 -17.83
N THR A 29 -19.03 -3.15 -17.22
CA THR A 29 -18.42 -4.31 -16.58
C THR A 29 -19.03 -4.58 -15.20
N LEU A 30 -19.19 -3.55 -14.37
CA LEU A 30 -19.81 -3.67 -13.05
C LEU A 30 -21.29 -4.08 -13.13
N ALA A 31 -22.01 -3.72 -14.19
CA ALA A 31 -23.38 -4.17 -14.43
C ALA A 31 -23.53 -5.69 -14.61
N ARG A 32 -22.44 -6.40 -14.94
CA ARG A 32 -22.39 -7.86 -15.07
C ARG A 32 -22.13 -8.58 -13.74
N VAL A 33 -21.79 -7.85 -12.68
CA VAL A 33 -21.49 -8.41 -11.36
C VAL A 33 -22.81 -8.75 -10.66
N ARG A 34 -23.16 -10.05 -10.63
CA ARG A 34 -24.36 -10.54 -9.97
C ARG A 34 -24.11 -11.83 -9.18
N LEU A 35 -24.76 -11.97 -8.03
CA LEU A 35 -24.50 -13.09 -7.11
C LEU A 35 -25.05 -14.44 -7.57
N ASP A 36 -26.01 -14.44 -8.49
CA ASP A 36 -26.56 -15.61 -9.17
C ASP A 36 -25.54 -16.30 -10.08
N ASN A 37 -24.52 -15.58 -10.57
CA ASN A 37 -23.42 -16.14 -11.34
C ASN A 37 -22.06 -15.72 -10.74
N PRO A 38 -21.58 -16.40 -9.67
CA PRO A 38 -20.37 -16.01 -8.97
C PRO A 38 -19.13 -16.05 -9.86
N THR A 39 -19.01 -17.03 -10.76
CA THR A 39 -17.89 -17.14 -11.70
C THR A 39 -17.88 -15.95 -12.68
N GLY A 40 -19.03 -15.59 -13.24
CA GLY A 40 -19.18 -14.42 -14.09
C GLY A 40 -18.93 -13.10 -13.34
N ALA A 41 -19.37 -13.02 -12.08
CA ALA A 41 -19.14 -11.86 -11.22
C ALA A 41 -17.65 -11.66 -10.92
N LEU A 42 -16.92 -12.73 -10.57
CA LEU A 42 -15.47 -12.67 -10.34
C LEU A 42 -14.71 -12.27 -11.60
N ALA A 43 -15.07 -12.84 -12.76
CA ALA A 43 -14.47 -12.46 -14.04
C ALA A 43 -14.73 -10.98 -14.40
N ALA A 44 -15.94 -10.48 -14.15
CA ALA A 44 -16.26 -9.07 -14.35
C ALA A 44 -15.48 -8.16 -13.39
N LEU A 45 -15.32 -8.53 -12.12
CA LEU A 45 -14.51 -7.78 -11.16
C LEU A 45 -13.02 -7.76 -11.54
N ASP A 46 -12.47 -8.88 -12.03
CA ASP A 46 -11.09 -8.96 -12.50
C ASP A 46 -10.88 -8.10 -13.76
N GLN A 47 -11.85 -8.12 -14.69
CA GLN A 47 -11.85 -7.23 -15.85
C GLN A 47 -11.90 -5.75 -15.43
N ALA A 48 -12.73 -5.40 -14.45
CA ALA A 48 -12.83 -4.05 -13.92
C ALA A 48 -11.51 -3.56 -13.28
N GLN A 49 -10.80 -4.44 -12.55
CA GLN A 49 -9.46 -4.14 -12.03
C GLN A 49 -8.44 -3.95 -13.16
N GLY A 50 -8.50 -4.78 -14.21
CA GLY A 50 -7.67 -4.64 -15.41
C GLY A 50 -7.84 -3.27 -16.07
N LEU A 51 -9.09 -2.85 -16.30
CA LEU A 51 -9.41 -1.53 -16.87
C LEU A 51 -8.83 -0.38 -16.04
N LEU A 52 -8.97 -0.43 -14.70
CA LEU A 52 -8.42 0.61 -13.82
C LEU A 52 -6.88 0.64 -13.81
N ARG A 53 -6.20 -0.50 -14.00
CA ARG A 53 -4.72 -0.56 -14.01
C ARG A 53 -4.13 -0.15 -15.35
N GLN A 54 -4.80 -0.45 -16.46
CA GLN A 54 -4.25 -0.32 -17.81
C GLN A 54 -4.74 0.93 -18.56
N GLU A 55 -5.96 1.40 -18.29
CA GLU A 55 -6.63 2.40 -19.14
C GLU A 55 -6.95 3.72 -18.42
N ALA A 56 -6.58 3.88 -17.15
CA ALA A 56 -7.01 5.01 -16.31
C ALA A 56 -6.02 6.20 -16.26
N GLU A 57 -5.40 6.59 -17.39
CA GLU A 57 -4.69 7.89 -17.41
C GLU A 57 -5.74 9.01 -17.34
N GLY A 58 -5.72 9.78 -16.25
CA GLY A 58 -6.73 10.79 -15.92
C GLY A 58 -7.52 10.50 -14.64
N LEU A 59 -7.41 9.28 -14.09
CA LEU A 59 -7.86 8.99 -12.72
C LEU A 59 -6.68 9.21 -11.75
N PRO A 60 -6.81 10.09 -10.74
CA PRO A 60 -5.77 10.28 -9.73
C PRO A 60 -5.35 8.95 -9.07
N PRO A 61 -4.05 8.69 -8.84
CA PRO A 61 -3.56 7.41 -8.29
C PRO A 61 -4.28 7.01 -7.01
N VAL A 62 -4.52 7.97 -6.11
CA VAL A 62 -5.22 7.71 -4.83
C VAL A 62 -6.65 7.19 -5.05
N LEU A 63 -7.39 7.77 -5.99
CA LEU A 63 -8.76 7.34 -6.31
C LEU A 63 -8.76 5.98 -7.04
N ARG A 64 -7.78 5.75 -7.91
CA ARG A 64 -7.58 4.47 -8.59
C ARG A 64 -7.32 3.35 -7.59
N ASP A 65 -6.38 3.56 -6.68
CA ASP A 65 -5.97 2.54 -5.72
C ASP A 65 -7.10 2.25 -4.71
N ALA A 66 -7.84 3.29 -4.29
CA ALA A 66 -9.04 3.13 -3.48
C ALA A 66 -10.15 2.34 -4.21
N ALA A 67 -10.36 2.59 -5.51
CA ALA A 67 -11.33 1.83 -6.31
C ALA A 67 -10.90 0.37 -6.49
N ILE A 68 -9.61 0.10 -6.74
CA ILE A 68 -9.06 -1.25 -6.83
C ILE A 68 -9.23 -1.99 -5.49
N SER A 69 -8.95 -1.34 -4.35
CA SER A 69 -9.18 -1.92 -3.03
C SER A 69 -10.64 -2.30 -2.81
N ASN A 70 -11.59 -1.42 -3.18
CA ASN A 70 -13.02 -1.74 -3.06
C ASN A 70 -13.46 -2.86 -4.01
N LEU A 71 -12.86 -2.99 -5.20
CA LEU A 71 -13.11 -4.15 -6.09
C LEU A 71 -12.56 -5.46 -5.51
N GLN A 72 -11.44 -5.42 -4.78
CA GLN A 72 -10.93 -6.59 -4.07
C GLN A 72 -11.86 -7.00 -2.93
N GLU A 73 -12.40 -6.05 -2.18
CA GLU A 73 -13.39 -6.32 -1.14
C GLU A 73 -14.73 -6.80 -1.73
N ALA A 74 -15.14 -6.28 -2.90
CA ALA A 74 -16.30 -6.77 -3.64
C ALA A 74 -16.10 -8.25 -4.06
N ARG A 75 -14.89 -8.63 -4.46
CA ARG A 75 -14.53 -10.03 -4.74
C ARG A 75 -14.75 -10.91 -3.50
N GLN A 76 -14.31 -10.45 -2.33
CA GLN A 76 -14.56 -11.14 -1.06
C GLN A 76 -16.06 -11.23 -0.73
N ALA A 77 -16.84 -10.18 -1.03
CA ALA A 77 -18.28 -10.20 -0.84
C ALA A 77 -18.99 -11.22 -1.74
N VAL A 78 -18.55 -11.39 -3.00
CA VAL A 78 -19.04 -12.46 -3.89
C VAL A 78 -18.72 -13.83 -3.32
N LEU A 79 -17.49 -14.06 -2.87
CA LEU A 79 -17.07 -15.34 -2.26
C LEU A 79 -17.87 -15.66 -0.99
N ARG A 80 -18.18 -14.63 -0.18
CA ARG A 80 -19.01 -14.73 1.02
C ARG A 80 -20.52 -14.73 0.74
N LYS A 81 -20.94 -14.59 -0.53
CA LYS A 81 -22.34 -14.44 -0.95
C LYS A 81 -23.08 -13.33 -0.20
N SER A 82 -22.41 -12.22 0.10
CA SER A 82 -22.98 -11.08 0.82
C SER A 82 -23.49 -10.02 -0.16
N PRO A 83 -24.82 -9.90 -0.40
CA PRO A 83 -25.38 -8.90 -1.32
C PRO A 83 -25.14 -7.48 -0.83
N VAL A 84 -25.19 -7.30 0.49
CA VAL A 84 -25.07 -6.00 1.15
C VAL A 84 -23.66 -5.45 1.03
N ASP A 85 -22.65 -6.29 1.30
CA ASP A 85 -21.25 -5.87 1.14
C ASP A 85 -20.92 -5.64 -0.33
N LEU A 86 -21.41 -6.51 -1.23
CA LEU A 86 -21.18 -6.35 -2.66
C LEU A 86 -21.74 -5.02 -3.16
N GLU A 87 -22.99 -4.70 -2.82
CA GLU A 87 -23.63 -3.45 -3.21
C GLU A 87 -22.88 -2.24 -2.64
N ALA A 88 -22.52 -2.26 -1.36
CA ALA A 88 -21.77 -1.17 -0.73
C ALA A 88 -20.43 -0.90 -1.43
N ARG A 89 -19.67 -1.95 -1.76
CA ARG A 89 -18.36 -1.81 -2.42
C ARG A 89 -18.49 -1.32 -3.86
N LEU A 90 -19.44 -1.87 -4.63
CA LEU A 90 -19.71 -1.38 -5.99
C LEU A 90 -20.16 0.08 -5.98
N LEU A 91 -20.92 0.48 -4.97
CA LEU A 91 -21.36 1.86 -4.82
C LEU A 91 -20.20 2.81 -4.53
N LEU A 92 -19.26 2.41 -3.66
CA LEU A 92 -18.04 3.18 -3.38
C LEU A 92 -17.17 3.33 -4.63
N VAL A 93 -16.98 2.26 -5.40
CA VAL A 93 -16.24 2.34 -6.67
C VAL A 93 -16.88 3.37 -7.60
N ARG A 94 -18.20 3.33 -7.80
CA ARG A 94 -18.90 4.31 -8.66
C ARG A 94 -18.72 5.75 -8.18
N HIS A 95 -18.75 6.00 -6.88
CA HIS A 95 -18.61 7.35 -6.34
C HIS A 95 -17.16 7.86 -6.33
N LEU A 96 -16.17 6.98 -6.21
CA LEU A 96 -14.75 7.34 -6.41
C LEU A 96 -14.50 7.78 -7.87
N LEU A 97 -15.09 7.08 -8.84
CA LEU A 97 -15.10 7.58 -10.23
C LEU A 97 -15.92 8.86 -10.36
N GLY A 98 -17.05 8.95 -9.64
CA GLY A 98 -17.86 10.16 -9.54
C GLY A 98 -17.05 11.38 -9.07
N LYS A 99 -16.16 11.21 -8.10
CA LYS A 99 -15.23 12.26 -7.65
C LYS A 99 -14.33 12.74 -8.78
N ALA A 100 -13.70 11.83 -9.51
CA ALA A 100 -12.86 12.20 -10.64
C ALA A 100 -13.66 12.87 -11.78
N LEU A 101 -14.90 12.43 -12.02
CA LEU A 101 -15.81 13.08 -12.98
C LEU A 101 -16.28 14.46 -12.52
N TYR A 102 -16.45 14.65 -11.20
CA TYR A 102 -16.79 15.92 -10.58
C TYR A 102 -15.65 16.93 -10.76
N ASP A 103 -14.41 16.53 -10.46
CA ASP A 103 -13.24 17.38 -10.65
C ASP A 103 -13.02 17.67 -12.14
N GLY A 104 -13.14 16.64 -12.99
CA GLY A 104 -13.06 16.76 -14.45
C GLY A 104 -14.09 17.71 -15.05
N PHE A 105 -15.30 17.81 -14.49
CA PHE A 105 -16.31 18.77 -14.92
C PHE A 105 -15.85 20.24 -14.74
N PHE A 106 -15.11 20.53 -13.66
CA PHE A 106 -14.61 21.88 -13.41
C PHE A 106 -13.36 22.23 -14.21
N THR A 107 -12.61 21.24 -14.70
CA THR A 107 -11.41 21.44 -15.54
C THR A 107 -11.71 21.41 -17.04
N ALA A 108 -12.73 20.68 -17.47
CA ALA A 108 -13.10 20.53 -18.88
C ALA A 108 -13.59 21.84 -19.52
N GLN A 109 -13.49 21.96 -20.85
CA GLN A 109 -13.93 23.13 -21.61
C GLN A 109 -14.96 22.77 -22.68
N GLY A 110 -15.79 23.74 -23.07
CA GLY A 110 -16.77 23.57 -24.15
C GLY A 110 -17.74 22.39 -23.94
N GLU A 111 -17.92 21.59 -24.99
CA GLU A 111 -18.86 20.46 -25.01
C GLU A 111 -18.44 19.29 -24.10
N GLU A 112 -17.16 19.19 -23.73
CA GLU A 112 -16.66 18.14 -22.83
C GLU A 112 -17.28 18.23 -21.44
N LYS A 113 -17.63 19.44 -20.97
CA LYS A 113 -18.31 19.63 -19.69
C LYS A 113 -19.62 18.84 -19.60
N ALA A 114 -20.38 18.77 -20.70
CA ALA A 114 -21.62 18.01 -20.75
C ALA A 114 -21.37 16.49 -20.64
N LEU A 115 -20.24 16.01 -21.19
CA LEU A 115 -19.84 14.61 -21.08
C LEU A 115 -19.53 14.26 -19.62
N TYR A 116 -18.70 15.04 -18.93
CA TYR A 116 -18.40 14.82 -17.51
C TYR A 116 -19.65 14.89 -16.63
N LEU A 117 -20.49 15.90 -16.81
CA LEU A 117 -21.70 16.08 -16.01
C LEU A 117 -22.72 14.95 -16.20
N SER A 118 -22.91 14.48 -17.43
CA SER A 118 -23.82 13.35 -17.71
C SER A 118 -23.36 12.04 -17.06
N ARG A 119 -22.05 11.76 -17.06
CA ARG A 119 -21.49 10.57 -16.40
C ARG A 119 -21.49 10.73 -14.88
N LEU A 120 -21.21 11.92 -14.35
CA LEU A 120 -21.31 12.22 -12.92
C LEU A 120 -22.71 11.92 -12.37
N VAL A 121 -23.75 12.36 -13.08
CA VAL A 121 -25.14 12.12 -12.69
C VAL A 121 -25.47 10.63 -12.70
N ARG A 122 -24.97 9.86 -13.68
CA ARG A 122 -25.13 8.41 -13.74
C ARG A 122 -24.38 7.68 -12.63
N ALA A 123 -23.14 8.08 -12.35
CA ALA A 123 -22.28 7.45 -11.37
C ALA A 123 -22.78 7.61 -9.94
N THR A 124 -23.34 8.79 -9.62
CA THR A 124 -23.65 9.17 -8.23
C THR A 124 -25.16 9.29 -7.94
N GLY A 125 -26.01 9.17 -8.96
CA GLY A 125 -27.45 9.23 -8.80
C GLY A 125 -27.99 10.62 -8.43
N LEU A 126 -27.36 11.70 -8.91
CA LEU A 126 -27.76 13.10 -8.64
C LEU A 126 -29.15 13.51 -9.18
N GLY A 127 -29.77 12.65 -9.99
CA GLY A 127 -31.03 12.91 -10.68
C GLY A 127 -30.85 13.71 -11.98
N GLN A 128 -31.67 13.42 -12.99
CA GLN A 128 -31.51 13.99 -14.34
C GLN A 128 -31.67 15.52 -14.39
N GLY A 129 -32.36 16.12 -13.41
CA GLY A 129 -32.50 17.58 -13.28
C GLY A 129 -31.20 18.32 -12.95
N ALA A 130 -30.18 17.65 -12.40
CA ALA A 130 -28.91 18.27 -12.04
C ALA A 130 -28.14 18.81 -13.24
N VAL A 131 -28.26 18.16 -14.41
CA VAL A 131 -27.59 18.60 -15.64
C VAL A 131 -28.12 19.97 -16.08
N ARG A 132 -29.44 20.18 -16.04
CA ARG A 132 -30.08 21.42 -16.48
C ARG A 132 -29.85 22.58 -15.52
N GLU A 133 -29.79 22.30 -14.22
CA GLU A 133 -29.61 23.33 -13.19
C GLU A 133 -28.19 23.90 -13.13
N VAL A 134 -27.21 23.15 -13.63
CA VAL A 134 -25.79 23.52 -13.56
C VAL A 134 -25.27 23.93 -14.93
N ALA A 135 -25.99 23.59 -16.00
CA ALA A 135 -25.66 23.98 -17.36
C ALA A 135 -25.56 25.51 -17.49
N GLY A 136 -24.42 26.01 -17.97
CA GLY A 136 -24.19 27.43 -18.22
C GLY A 136 -23.95 28.30 -16.98
N LEU A 137 -23.93 27.73 -15.77
CA LEU A 137 -23.60 28.49 -14.57
C LEU A 137 -22.08 28.74 -14.45
N PRO A 138 -21.66 29.85 -13.80
CA PRO A 138 -20.28 30.05 -13.38
C PRO A 138 -19.80 28.90 -12.47
N PRO A 139 -18.50 28.56 -12.47
CA PRO A 139 -17.98 27.39 -11.76
C PRO A 139 -18.27 27.39 -10.25
N GLU A 140 -18.20 28.55 -9.59
CA GLU A 140 -18.51 28.65 -8.16
C GLU A 140 -19.98 28.41 -7.84
N GLU A 141 -20.89 28.90 -8.68
CA GLU A 141 -22.33 28.72 -8.48
C GLU A 141 -22.76 27.29 -8.84
N ALA A 142 -22.17 26.74 -9.91
CA ALA A 142 -22.28 25.33 -10.27
C ALA A 142 -21.83 24.42 -9.11
N ARG A 143 -20.68 24.73 -8.49
CA ARG A 143 -20.14 24.00 -7.33
C ARG A 143 -21.11 24.04 -6.15
N LYS A 144 -21.59 25.22 -5.75
CA LYS A 144 -22.58 25.36 -4.67
C LYS A 144 -23.87 24.57 -4.96
N ARG A 145 -24.36 24.62 -6.19
CA ARG A 145 -25.59 23.91 -6.58
C ARG A 145 -25.44 22.40 -6.52
N LEU A 146 -24.31 21.86 -6.99
CA LEU A 146 -23.97 20.44 -6.90
C LEU A 146 -23.76 20.01 -5.44
N GLU A 147 -22.98 20.76 -4.66
CA GLU A 147 -22.79 20.50 -3.22
C GLU A 147 -24.13 20.45 -2.48
N GLY A 148 -25.01 21.44 -2.71
CA GLY A 148 -26.34 21.46 -2.11
C GLY A 148 -27.19 20.23 -2.46
N ARG A 149 -27.09 19.71 -3.69
CA ARG A 149 -27.75 18.47 -4.10
C ARG A 149 -27.16 17.26 -3.39
N TYR A 150 -25.84 17.12 -3.34
CA TYR A 150 -25.19 16.03 -2.61
C TYR A 150 -25.57 16.03 -1.13
N LEU A 151 -25.60 17.20 -0.48
CA LEU A 151 -26.00 17.33 0.91
C LEU A 151 -27.48 16.99 1.15
N ALA A 152 -28.37 17.38 0.23
CA ALA A 152 -29.78 16.98 0.30
C ALA A 152 -29.94 15.46 0.22
N LEU A 153 -29.23 14.83 -0.70
CA LEU A 153 -29.21 13.39 -0.90
C LEU A 153 -28.57 12.65 0.28
N MET A 154 -27.46 13.14 0.82
CA MET A 154 -26.83 12.60 2.04
C MET A 154 -27.77 12.68 3.24
N ALA A 155 -28.48 13.81 3.42
CA ALA A 155 -29.44 13.95 4.51
C ALA A 155 -30.58 12.92 4.41
N GLN A 156 -31.03 12.59 3.19
CA GLN A 156 -32.01 11.53 2.96
C GLN A 156 -31.46 10.15 3.32
N ASP A 157 -30.24 9.82 2.89
CA ASP A 157 -29.61 8.54 3.24
C ASP A 157 -29.39 8.39 4.75
N LEU A 158 -28.94 9.45 5.43
CA LEU A 158 -28.74 9.43 6.88
C LEU A 158 -30.08 9.26 7.62
N ALA A 159 -31.15 9.91 7.14
CA ALA A 159 -32.49 9.69 7.67
C ALA A 159 -32.96 8.24 7.46
N GLN A 160 -32.68 7.65 6.29
CA GLN A 160 -32.95 6.22 6.03
C GLN A 160 -32.15 5.31 6.96
N ALA A 161 -30.89 5.64 7.25
CA ALA A 161 -30.07 4.85 8.18
C ALA A 161 -30.60 4.90 9.62
N LEU A 162 -31.12 6.05 10.07
CA LEU A 162 -31.73 6.20 11.40
C LEU A 162 -33.07 5.46 11.51
N ALA A 163 -33.87 5.49 10.43
CA ALA A 163 -35.17 4.83 10.33
C ALA A 163 -35.09 3.33 9.97
N ALA A 164 -33.89 2.81 9.69
CA ALA A 164 -33.70 1.44 9.27
C ALA A 164 -34.16 0.44 10.35
N THR A 165 -34.94 -0.55 9.94
CA THR A 165 -35.45 -1.62 10.80
C THR A 165 -34.50 -2.81 10.87
N SER A 166 -33.49 -2.86 9.99
CA SER A 166 -32.47 -3.91 9.95
C SER A 166 -31.06 -3.34 9.81
N ARG A 167 -30.06 -4.05 10.36
CA ARG A 167 -28.63 -3.66 10.25
C ARG A 167 -28.15 -3.55 8.79
N PRO A 168 -28.47 -4.49 7.89
CA PRO A 168 -28.11 -4.37 6.48
C PRO A 168 -28.64 -3.09 5.81
N GLN A 169 -29.88 -2.72 6.10
CA GLN A 169 -30.49 -1.51 5.57
C GLN A 169 -29.80 -0.25 6.10
N ALA A 170 -29.49 -0.21 7.39
CA ALA A 170 -28.73 0.88 8.01
C ALA A 170 -27.34 1.01 7.38
N TYR A 171 -26.65 -0.11 7.17
CA TYR A 171 -25.32 -0.17 6.59
C TYR A 171 -25.30 0.35 5.15
N LEU A 172 -26.21 -0.10 4.30
CA LEU A 172 -26.30 0.37 2.90
C LEU A 172 -26.65 1.85 2.82
N ALA A 173 -27.58 2.33 3.64
CA ALA A 173 -27.95 3.74 3.67
C ALA A 173 -26.76 4.60 4.12
N LEU A 174 -26.04 4.19 5.16
CA LEU A 174 -24.86 4.90 5.63
C LEU A 174 -23.69 4.84 4.62
N ALA A 175 -23.49 3.71 3.94
CA ALA A 175 -22.50 3.57 2.87
C ALA A 175 -22.82 4.50 1.69
N ARG A 176 -24.10 4.67 1.33
CA ARG A 176 -24.56 5.65 0.34
C ARG A 176 -24.23 7.09 0.74
N ALA A 177 -24.50 7.45 1.99
CA ALA A 177 -24.17 8.77 2.51
C ALA A 177 -22.65 9.03 2.48
N TYR A 178 -21.85 8.05 2.88
CA TYR A 178 -20.38 8.13 2.84
C TYR A 178 -19.84 8.29 1.42
N ALA A 179 -20.35 7.49 0.48
CA ALA A 179 -19.94 7.56 -0.91
C ALA A 179 -20.25 8.92 -1.54
N ARG A 180 -21.39 9.53 -1.21
CA ARG A 180 -21.74 10.90 -1.63
C ARG A 180 -20.81 11.95 -1.01
N TYR A 181 -20.44 11.79 0.26
CA TYR A 181 -19.46 12.65 0.91
C TYR A 181 -18.11 12.64 0.18
N LEU A 182 -17.61 11.47 -0.24
CA LEU A 182 -16.33 11.35 -0.96
C LEU A 182 -16.25 12.21 -2.23
N VAL A 183 -17.38 12.48 -2.89
CA VAL A 183 -17.42 13.33 -4.10
C VAL A 183 -17.18 14.81 -3.75
N ILE A 184 -17.67 15.27 -2.61
CA ILE A 184 -17.62 16.68 -2.18
C ILE A 184 -16.68 16.93 -1.00
N GLN A 185 -15.86 15.94 -0.61
CA GLN A 185 -15.03 15.99 0.59
C GLN A 185 -14.02 17.15 0.60
N ASP A 186 -13.58 17.59 -0.58
CA ASP A 186 -12.58 18.67 -0.72
C ASP A 186 -13.20 20.08 -0.63
N SER A 187 -14.49 20.18 -0.32
CA SER A 187 -15.12 21.49 -0.13
C SER A 187 -14.54 22.18 1.10
N GLN A 188 -14.02 23.40 0.90
CA GLN A 188 -13.49 24.24 1.99
C GLN A 188 -14.55 24.60 3.05
N ARG A 189 -15.83 24.37 2.76
CA ARG A 189 -16.96 24.63 3.65
C ARG A 189 -17.33 23.42 4.51
N SER A 190 -16.68 22.27 4.31
CA SER A 190 -16.99 21.04 5.01
C SER A 190 -16.39 21.00 6.41
N THR A 191 -17.22 20.68 7.41
CA THR A 191 -16.78 20.30 8.77
C THR A 191 -16.83 18.79 9.00
N LEU A 192 -17.23 18.03 7.98
CA LEU A 192 -17.33 16.57 8.00
C LEU A 192 -15.97 15.94 7.72
N LYS A 193 -15.69 14.82 8.39
CA LYS A 193 -14.50 14.00 8.12
C LYS A 193 -14.92 12.61 7.66
N ALA A 194 -14.12 12.00 6.77
CA ALA A 194 -14.30 10.61 6.37
C ALA A 194 -14.35 9.66 7.58
N GLN A 195 -13.57 9.96 8.62
CA GLN A 195 -13.51 9.17 9.84
C GLN A 195 -14.85 9.11 10.59
N ASP A 196 -15.70 10.16 10.52
CA ASP A 196 -17.02 10.17 11.13
C ASP A 196 -17.89 9.03 10.55
N PHE A 197 -17.86 8.88 9.21
CA PHE A 197 -18.59 7.82 8.51
C PHE A 197 -17.99 6.44 8.73
N ILE A 198 -16.66 6.32 8.76
CA ILE A 198 -15.97 5.04 8.99
C ILE A 198 -16.30 4.48 10.38
N GLN A 199 -16.30 5.33 11.41
CA GLN A 199 -16.68 4.93 12.77
C GLN A 199 -18.14 4.48 12.84
N ALA A 200 -19.05 5.24 12.21
CA ALA A 200 -20.46 4.87 12.18
C ALA A 200 -20.70 3.55 11.42
N LEU A 201 -20.03 3.33 10.28
CA LEU A 201 -20.09 2.07 9.53
C LEU A 201 -19.55 0.89 10.34
N ALA A 202 -18.43 1.07 11.05
CA ALA A 202 -17.86 0.06 11.92
C ALA A 202 -18.86 -0.37 13.01
N LYS A 203 -19.52 0.60 13.66
CA LYS A 203 -20.56 0.32 14.67
C LYS A 203 -21.77 -0.43 14.11
N VAL A 204 -22.26 -0.03 12.93
CA VAL A 204 -23.36 -0.76 12.26
C VAL A 204 -22.95 -2.21 11.97
N SER A 205 -21.74 -2.42 11.45
CA SER A 205 -21.23 -3.76 11.12
C SER A 205 -20.97 -4.63 12.36
N GLY A 206 -20.47 -4.03 13.45
CA GLY A 206 -20.21 -4.68 14.73
C GLY A 206 -21.47 -4.96 15.55
N GLY A 207 -22.62 -4.41 15.16
CA GLY A 207 -23.87 -4.53 15.92
C GLY A 207 -23.93 -3.63 17.16
N GLU A 208 -23.08 -2.61 17.23
CA GLU A 208 -23.07 -1.62 18.30
C GLU A 208 -24.15 -0.53 18.08
N ALA A 209 -24.41 0.27 19.11
CA ALA A 209 -25.26 1.44 19.00
C ALA A 209 -24.61 2.48 18.08
N PHE A 210 -25.18 2.68 16.88
CA PHE A 210 -24.64 3.57 15.83
C PHE A 210 -25.46 4.84 15.60
N ARG A 211 -26.69 4.90 16.13
CA ARG A 211 -27.63 6.00 15.87
C ARG A 211 -27.12 7.36 16.36
N PRO A 212 -26.46 7.48 17.54
CA PRO A 212 -25.89 8.75 17.98
C PRO A 212 -24.86 9.31 16.99
N GLU A 213 -23.97 8.47 16.45
CA GLU A 213 -22.95 8.87 15.49
C GLU A 213 -23.59 9.33 14.17
N VAL A 214 -24.59 8.60 13.69
CA VAL A 214 -25.34 8.98 12.48
C VAL A 214 -26.10 10.29 12.68
N GLN A 215 -26.65 10.55 13.87
CA GLN A 215 -27.28 11.83 14.20
C GLN A 215 -26.29 12.99 14.19
N GLU A 216 -25.07 12.79 14.72
CA GLU A 216 -24.03 13.83 14.68
C GLU A 216 -23.58 14.15 13.25
N ILE A 217 -23.42 13.14 12.41
CA ILE A 217 -23.14 13.34 10.97
C ILE A 217 -24.31 14.10 10.32
N GLN A 218 -25.55 13.72 10.61
CA GLN A 218 -26.73 14.40 10.07
C GLN A 218 -26.79 15.88 10.48
N LYS A 219 -26.49 16.21 11.74
CA LYS A 219 -26.41 17.60 12.21
C LYS A 219 -25.38 18.41 11.42
N LYS A 220 -24.18 17.86 11.22
CA LYS A 220 -23.12 18.51 10.43
C LYS A 220 -23.52 18.70 8.96
N VAL A 221 -24.16 17.70 8.33
CA VAL A 221 -24.69 17.80 6.96
C VAL A 221 -25.73 18.91 6.85
N LEU A 222 -26.66 19.00 7.80
CA LEU A 222 -27.69 20.03 7.83
C LEU A 222 -27.08 21.43 8.02
N ALA A 223 -26.13 21.56 8.95
CA ALA A 223 -25.41 22.83 9.18
C ALA A 223 -24.66 23.30 7.93
N TRP A 224 -23.98 22.38 7.23
CA TRP A 224 -23.31 22.70 5.96
C TRP A 224 -24.33 23.12 4.90
N ARG A 225 -25.48 22.45 4.80
CA ARG A 225 -26.54 22.82 3.86
C ARG A 225 -27.11 24.20 4.13
N GLU A 226 -27.29 24.57 5.40
CA GLU A 226 -27.74 25.92 5.78
C GLU A 226 -26.70 26.98 5.40
N ALA A 227 -25.41 26.70 5.58
CA ALA A 227 -24.33 27.60 5.17
C ALA A 227 -24.25 27.83 3.64
N LEU A 228 -24.88 26.96 2.83
CA LEU A 228 -24.98 27.13 1.37
C LEU A 228 -26.20 27.96 0.92
N ARG A 229 -27.14 28.29 1.81
CA ARG A 229 -28.31 29.10 1.43
C ARG A 229 -27.91 30.55 1.13
N PRO A 230 -28.46 31.16 0.07
CA PRO A 230 -28.26 32.58 -0.17
C PRO A 230 -28.79 33.39 1.02
N GLY A 231 -27.92 34.15 1.70
CA GLY A 231 -28.27 34.99 2.85
C GLY A 231 -27.90 34.46 4.24
N ALA A 232 -27.28 33.27 4.35
CA ALA A 232 -26.70 32.83 5.62
C ALA A 232 -25.41 33.62 5.91
N ALA A 233 -25.40 34.41 6.99
CA ALA A 233 -24.21 35.12 7.44
C ALA A 233 -23.07 34.11 7.71
N ALA A 234 -21.91 34.35 7.11
CA ALA A 234 -20.71 33.58 7.41
C ALA A 234 -20.43 33.63 8.92
N PRO A 235 -20.01 32.52 9.55
CA PRO A 235 -19.38 32.63 10.86
C PRO A 235 -18.16 33.54 10.72
N VAL A 236 -18.18 34.65 11.45
CA VAL A 236 -17.06 35.59 11.55
C VAL A 236 -15.81 34.80 11.99
N PRO A 237 -14.71 34.82 11.24
CA PRO A 237 -13.45 34.27 11.72
C PRO A 237 -13.03 35.07 12.95
N LYS A 238 -12.67 34.39 14.05
CA LYS A 238 -11.95 35.02 15.15
C LYS A 238 -10.73 35.76 14.59
N PRO A 239 -10.42 36.99 15.02
CA PRO A 239 -9.31 37.75 14.46
C PRO A 239 -7.99 37.02 14.68
N GLN A 240 -7.33 36.63 13.58
CA GLN A 240 -5.89 36.41 13.58
C GLN A 240 -5.24 37.80 13.62
N ALA A 241 -4.43 38.02 14.66
CA ALA A 241 -3.61 39.19 14.80
C ALA A 241 -2.55 39.24 13.68
N GLY A 242 -2.61 40.32 12.89
CA GLY A 242 -1.46 41.08 12.41
C GLY A 242 -0.44 40.39 11.49
N THR A 243 -0.57 40.62 10.19
CA THR A 243 0.57 41.17 9.40
C THR A 243 0.00 42.10 8.32
N PRO A 244 0.56 43.31 8.11
CA PRO A 244 -0.12 44.41 7.42
C PRO A 244 -0.14 44.27 5.90
N ALA A 245 -1.26 44.65 5.28
CA ALA A 245 -1.36 44.89 3.85
C ALA A 245 -0.62 46.19 3.44
N PRO A 246 -0.10 46.28 2.21
CA PRO A 246 0.63 47.45 1.72
C PRO A 246 -0.33 48.62 1.44
N PRO A 247 0.08 49.88 1.67
CA PRO A 247 -0.80 51.03 1.49
C PRO A 247 -0.92 51.42 -0.01
N PRO A 248 -2.07 52.00 -0.42
CA PRO A 248 -2.29 52.46 -1.79
C PRO A 248 -1.55 53.78 -2.08
N ALA A 249 -1.12 53.94 -3.32
CA ALA A 249 -0.49 55.16 -3.83
C ALA A 249 -1.50 56.31 -4.02
N PRO A 250 -1.09 57.55 -3.71
CA PRO A 250 -1.54 58.74 -4.41
C PRO A 250 -0.39 59.47 -5.13
N SER A 251 -0.70 59.95 -6.34
CA SER A 251 0.15 60.79 -7.20
C SER A 251 0.23 62.26 -6.71
N PRO A 252 1.15 63.08 -7.26
CA PRO A 252 2.00 64.00 -6.49
C PRO A 252 1.50 65.44 -6.40
N ALA A 253 1.89 66.13 -5.32
CA ALA A 253 1.96 67.59 -5.27
C ALA A 253 3.17 68.05 -4.44
N THR A 254 4.08 68.71 -5.17
CA THR A 254 5.10 69.71 -4.83
C THR A 254 5.06 70.33 -3.42
N GLN A 255 6.18 70.29 -2.68
CA GLN A 255 6.78 71.44 -1.96
C GLN A 255 8.14 71.10 -1.32
N ALA A 256 8.95 72.16 -1.18
CA ALA A 256 10.40 72.22 -1.01
C ALA A 256 10.91 71.96 0.43
N PRO A 257 12.24 71.84 0.67
CA PRO A 257 12.83 71.27 1.87
C PRO A 257 13.12 72.29 2.98
N SER A 258 12.97 71.87 4.24
CA SER A 258 13.48 72.57 5.42
C SER A 258 14.37 71.65 6.25
N LEU A 259 15.63 72.07 6.40
CA LEU A 259 16.65 71.51 7.31
C LEU A 259 16.18 71.59 8.77
N PRO A 260 16.67 70.67 9.62
CA PRO A 260 17.21 71.15 10.90
C PRO A 260 18.62 70.65 11.21
N GLN A 261 19.30 71.53 11.96
CA GLN A 261 20.69 71.50 12.38
C GLN A 261 21.05 70.33 13.31
N ALA A 262 22.32 69.95 13.21
CA ALA A 262 23.03 69.13 14.17
C ALA A 262 23.12 69.79 15.55
N ASN A 263 22.94 68.99 16.60
CA ASN A 263 23.62 69.15 17.87
C ASN A 263 23.67 67.78 18.57
N THR A 264 24.88 67.32 18.86
CA THR A 264 25.19 66.26 19.83
C THR A 264 26.02 66.92 20.93
N PRO A 265 25.87 66.50 22.20
CA PRO A 265 26.86 65.57 22.76
C PRO A 265 26.29 64.52 23.76
N ALA A 266 27.04 63.41 23.90
CA ALA A 266 26.84 62.19 24.71
C ALA A 266 27.18 62.38 26.23
N PRO A 267 27.34 61.34 27.12
CA PRO A 267 27.00 59.90 27.11
C PRO A 267 26.40 59.31 28.46
N ALA A 268 26.05 58.00 28.42
CA ALA A 268 25.93 57.00 29.53
C ALA A 268 24.60 56.91 30.34
N PRO A 269 24.34 55.81 31.08
CA PRO A 269 24.33 54.37 30.73
C PRO A 269 23.01 53.66 31.18
N SER A 270 22.53 52.65 30.46
CA SER A 270 21.46 51.75 30.97
C SER A 270 21.61 50.31 30.48
N SER A 271 22.10 49.43 31.33
CA SER A 271 21.77 47.99 31.29
C SER A 271 20.39 47.77 31.92
N PRO A 272 19.84 46.54 31.92
CA PRO A 272 19.48 45.67 30.81
C PRO A 272 17.95 45.55 30.73
N LEU A 273 17.34 45.53 29.54
CA LEU A 273 15.96 45.06 29.43
C LEU A 273 16.01 43.52 29.30
N PRO A 274 15.28 42.76 30.15
CA PRO A 274 15.19 41.33 29.99
C PRO A 274 14.59 41.06 28.62
N VAL A 275 15.24 40.18 27.86
CA VAL A 275 14.61 39.54 26.71
C VAL A 275 13.36 38.87 27.27
N GLN A 276 12.22 39.47 26.98
CA GLN A 276 10.93 38.93 27.32
C GLN A 276 10.78 37.71 26.42
N GLU A 277 11.16 36.54 26.94
CA GLU A 277 10.73 35.26 26.39
C GLU A 277 9.22 35.34 26.31
N SER A 278 8.71 35.52 25.09
CA SER A 278 7.33 35.21 24.76
C SER A 278 7.05 33.85 25.41
N PRO A 279 6.01 33.70 26.25
CA PRO A 279 5.75 32.43 26.89
C PRO A 279 5.59 31.38 25.78
N GLN A 280 6.61 30.53 25.62
CA GLN A 280 6.50 29.38 24.74
C GLN A 280 5.33 28.61 25.30
N VAL A 281 4.24 28.57 24.54
CA VAL A 281 3.05 27.82 24.93
C VAL A 281 3.46 26.35 24.81
N GLU A 282 4.00 25.79 25.89
CA GLU A 282 4.38 24.39 25.99
C GLU A 282 3.10 23.56 25.85
N THR A 283 2.92 22.95 24.69
CA THR A 283 1.74 22.14 24.36
C THR A 283 2.12 20.72 24.00
N PHE A 284 3.29 20.25 24.46
CA PHE A 284 3.70 18.86 24.32
C PHE A 284 2.69 17.96 25.05
N TYR A 285 1.69 17.53 24.29
CA TYR A 285 0.57 16.76 24.78
C TYR A 285 1.01 15.32 24.94
N VAL A 286 1.02 14.85 26.17
CA VAL A 286 1.15 13.42 26.47
C VAL A 286 -0.24 12.87 26.73
N ALA A 287 -0.58 11.79 26.02
CA ALA A 287 -1.89 11.18 26.10
C ALA A 287 -2.23 10.68 27.52
N SER A 288 -3.53 10.56 27.80
CA SER A 288 -4.08 10.30 29.15
C SER A 288 -3.72 8.94 29.76
N TRP A 289 -3.11 8.04 28.97
CA TRP A 289 -2.64 6.74 29.46
C TRP A 289 -1.44 6.86 30.40
N ALA A 290 -0.67 7.96 30.34
CA ALA A 290 0.52 8.15 31.16
C ALA A 290 0.21 8.77 32.53
N ASP A 291 0.82 8.24 33.58
CA ASP A 291 0.74 8.80 34.93
C ASP A 291 1.30 10.24 35.00
N PRO A 292 0.84 11.08 35.94
CA PRO A 292 1.28 12.48 36.04
C PRO A 292 2.82 12.64 36.12
N ALA A 293 3.50 11.74 36.85
CA ALA A 293 4.95 11.78 36.97
C ALA A 293 5.67 11.44 35.66
N LEU A 294 5.14 10.49 34.88
CA LEU A 294 5.68 10.13 33.57
C LEU A 294 5.44 11.25 32.55
N ARG A 295 4.26 11.90 32.58
CA ARG A 295 3.95 13.06 31.73
C ARG A 295 4.94 14.20 31.95
N GLU A 296 5.28 14.48 33.21
CA GLU A 296 6.24 15.53 33.55
C GLU A 296 7.66 15.20 33.06
N ARG A 297 8.07 13.93 33.16
CA ARG A 297 9.37 13.48 32.63
C ARG A 297 9.40 13.56 31.11
N LEU A 298 8.34 13.11 30.44
CA LEU A 298 8.23 13.18 28.98
C LEU A 298 8.27 14.62 28.48
N ARG A 299 7.60 15.56 29.16
CA ARG A 299 7.66 16.99 28.79
C ARG A 299 9.06 17.56 28.93
N ARG A 300 9.74 17.26 30.04
CA ARG A 300 11.13 17.70 30.27
C ARG A 300 12.08 17.18 29.20
N VAL A 301 12.05 15.88 28.93
CA VAL A 301 12.91 15.28 27.89
C VAL A 301 12.54 15.81 26.50
N ALA A 302 11.26 16.04 26.22
CA ALA A 302 10.84 16.62 24.94
C ALA A 302 11.37 18.06 24.78
N TYR A 303 11.32 18.85 25.85
CA TYR A 303 11.87 20.20 25.88
C TYR A 303 13.39 20.23 25.69
N ASP A 304 14.13 19.34 26.38
CA ASP A 304 15.58 19.21 26.24
C ASP A 304 16.00 18.83 24.81
N LEU A 305 15.13 18.12 24.09
CA LEU A 305 15.31 17.75 22.68
C LEU A 305 14.83 18.83 21.69
N GLY A 306 14.26 19.92 22.16
CA GLY A 306 13.75 21.02 21.35
C GLY A 306 12.36 20.77 20.72
N PHE A 307 11.57 19.84 21.26
CA PHE A 307 10.20 19.59 20.80
C PHE A 307 9.21 20.49 21.53
N ALA A 308 8.62 21.44 20.80
CA ALA A 308 7.60 22.34 21.34
C ALA A 308 6.20 21.69 21.33
N TYR A 309 5.96 20.82 20.34
CA TYR A 309 4.69 20.17 20.10
C TYR A 309 4.85 18.66 20.03
N TYR A 310 3.78 17.96 20.40
CA TYR A 310 3.64 16.52 20.20
C TYR A 310 3.91 16.09 18.74
N GLN A 311 3.54 16.95 17.79
CA GLN A 311 3.71 16.70 16.36
C GLN A 311 5.19 16.63 15.95
N ASP A 312 6.06 17.37 16.63
CA ASP A 312 7.49 17.44 16.31
C ASP A 312 8.18 16.08 16.54
N PHE A 313 7.76 15.36 17.59
CA PHE A 313 8.21 13.99 17.84
C PHE A 313 7.72 13.01 16.77
N LEU A 314 6.44 13.13 16.35
CA LEU A 314 5.92 12.31 15.24
C LEU A 314 6.62 12.61 13.92
N GLU A 315 7.01 13.87 13.70
CA GLU A 315 7.78 14.26 12.54
C GLU A 315 9.19 13.65 12.59
N ALA A 316 9.86 13.65 13.73
CA ALA A 316 11.15 12.98 13.90
C ALA A 316 11.08 11.46 13.58
N LEU A 317 10.01 10.79 14.02
CA LEU A 317 9.71 9.40 13.65
C LEU A 317 9.54 9.25 12.13
N THR A 318 8.74 10.11 11.51
CA THR A 318 8.46 10.09 10.07
C THR A 318 9.72 10.37 9.24
N GLN A 319 10.57 11.30 9.67
CA GLN A 319 11.86 11.58 9.03
C GLN A 319 12.82 10.37 9.11
N THR A 320 12.81 9.66 10.24
CA THR A 320 13.61 8.43 10.39
C THR A 320 13.08 7.31 9.50
N GLN A 321 11.76 7.16 9.40
CA GLN A 321 11.11 6.24 8.46
C GLN A 321 11.43 6.57 6.99
N LEU A 322 11.50 7.85 6.65
CA LEU A 322 11.91 8.29 5.32
C LEU A 322 13.34 7.83 4.99
N GLN A 323 14.29 7.99 5.93
CA GLN A 323 15.66 7.49 5.74
C GLN A 323 15.69 5.98 5.53
N LEU A 324 14.89 5.21 6.29
CA LEU A 324 14.75 3.77 6.08
C LEU A 324 14.14 3.43 4.70
N GLY A 325 13.17 4.22 4.22
CA GLY A 325 12.61 4.08 2.88
C GLY A 325 13.66 4.31 1.78
N LEU A 326 14.48 5.36 1.92
CA LEU A 326 15.58 5.65 1.01
C LEU A 326 16.65 4.55 1.03
N ALA A 327 17.01 4.05 2.21
CA ALA A 327 17.90 2.89 2.34
C ALA A 327 17.33 1.67 1.60
N THR A 328 16.04 1.39 1.75
CA THR A 328 15.36 0.27 1.09
C THR A 328 15.43 0.40 -0.44
N ALA A 329 15.21 1.61 -0.97
CA ALA A 329 15.32 1.90 -2.40
C ALA A 329 16.75 1.70 -2.92
N ALA A 330 17.75 2.21 -2.20
CA ALA A 330 19.17 2.04 -2.55
C ALA A 330 19.59 0.56 -2.52
N LEU A 331 19.16 -0.20 -1.50
CA LEU A 331 19.38 -1.65 -1.42
C LEU A 331 18.74 -2.40 -2.59
N GLY A 332 17.54 -2.01 -3.01
CA GLY A 332 16.84 -2.58 -4.16
C GLY A 332 17.53 -2.29 -5.51
N GLN A 333 18.35 -1.23 -5.58
CA GLN A 333 19.17 -0.91 -6.75
C GLN A 333 20.57 -1.54 -6.69
N GLY A 334 20.90 -2.25 -5.60
CA GLY A 334 22.24 -2.78 -5.35
C GLY A 334 23.26 -1.74 -4.90
N ASN A 335 22.84 -0.50 -4.58
CA ASN A 335 23.72 0.56 -4.09
C ASN A 335 23.91 0.47 -2.56
N GLN A 336 24.81 -0.41 -2.14
CA GLN A 336 25.11 -0.65 -0.72
C GLN A 336 25.73 0.56 -0.01
N GLY A 337 26.48 1.41 -0.72
CA GLY A 337 27.11 2.60 -0.13
C GLY A 337 26.09 3.66 0.27
N GLU A 338 25.18 4.00 -0.65
CA GLU A 338 24.09 4.95 -0.38
C GLU A 338 23.10 4.40 0.66
N ALA A 339 22.81 3.10 0.60
CA ALA A 339 21.98 2.43 1.61
C ALA A 339 22.55 2.59 3.02
N ARG A 340 23.87 2.40 3.20
CA ARG A 340 24.54 2.59 4.49
C ARG A 340 24.43 4.01 5.00
N ALA A 341 24.65 5.01 4.15
CA ALA A 341 24.54 6.41 4.54
C ALA A 341 23.14 6.73 5.08
N HIS A 342 22.08 6.22 4.43
CA HIS A 342 20.70 6.38 4.91
C HIS A 342 20.40 5.60 6.19
N LEU A 343 20.93 4.38 6.34
CA LEU A 343 20.80 3.61 7.59
C LEU A 343 21.52 4.28 8.77
N GLU A 344 22.70 4.86 8.53
CA GLU A 344 23.45 5.64 9.52
C GLU A 344 22.69 6.91 9.90
N ALA A 345 22.14 7.63 8.92
CA ALA A 345 21.29 8.79 9.19
C ALA A 345 20.06 8.41 10.03
N ALA A 346 19.42 7.28 9.72
CA ALA A 346 18.30 6.76 10.51
C ALA A 346 18.73 6.39 11.94
N PHE A 347 19.88 5.73 12.10
CA PHE A 347 20.45 5.40 13.41
C PHE A 347 20.73 6.64 14.26
N TRP A 348 21.40 7.66 13.68
CA TRP A 348 21.72 8.88 14.40
C TRP A 348 20.47 9.68 14.75
N ASN A 349 19.50 9.77 13.84
CA ASN A 349 18.25 10.47 14.12
C ASN A 349 17.42 9.74 15.19
N PHE A 350 17.43 8.40 15.16
CA PHE A 350 16.76 7.59 16.18
C PHE A 350 17.40 7.75 17.55
N SER A 351 18.71 7.53 17.67
CA SER A 351 19.43 7.61 18.95
C SER A 351 19.39 9.03 19.54
N ALA A 352 19.54 10.07 18.73
CA ALA A 352 19.58 11.44 19.22
C ALA A 352 18.20 12.00 19.57
N LYS A 353 17.16 11.70 18.79
CA LYS A 353 15.87 12.40 18.89
C LYS A 353 14.70 11.53 19.33
N ILE A 354 14.74 10.22 19.08
CA ILE A 354 13.60 9.33 19.30
C ILE A 354 13.80 8.50 20.57
N GLU A 355 14.96 7.85 20.70
CA GLU A 355 15.30 6.97 21.81
C GLU A 355 15.03 7.59 23.20
N PRO A 356 15.46 8.84 23.50
CA PRO A 356 15.33 9.37 24.86
C PRO A 356 13.86 9.51 25.30
N LEU A 357 12.95 9.76 24.36
CA LEU A 357 11.50 9.80 24.63
C LEU A 357 10.84 8.42 24.55
N ALA A 358 11.18 7.64 23.53
CA ALA A 358 10.58 6.33 23.29
C ALA A 358 10.92 5.33 24.43
N ALA A 359 12.13 5.42 24.98
CA ALA A 359 12.58 4.57 26.09
C ALA A 359 11.76 4.79 27.37
N LEU A 360 11.21 5.99 27.58
CA LEU A 360 10.31 6.28 28.70
C LEU A 360 8.93 5.63 28.55
N VAL A 361 8.49 5.37 27.32
CA VAL A 361 7.19 4.76 27.02
C VAL A 361 7.30 3.24 26.94
N ASN A 362 8.22 2.73 26.13
CA ASN A 362 8.49 1.31 26.00
C ASN A 362 10.00 1.07 25.87
N PRO A 363 10.70 0.81 26.98
CA PRO A 363 12.15 0.62 26.95
C PRO A 363 12.54 -0.62 26.15
N SER A 364 11.76 -1.70 26.23
CA SER A 364 12.08 -2.98 25.59
C SER A 364 12.06 -2.89 24.06
N LEU A 365 11.01 -2.29 23.48
CA LEU A 365 10.90 -2.10 22.04
C LEU A 365 11.94 -1.09 21.54
N THR A 366 12.18 -0.02 22.31
CA THR A 366 13.18 1.01 21.97
C THR A 366 14.59 0.41 21.90
N GLU A 367 15.01 -0.36 22.91
CA GLU A 367 16.31 -1.01 22.95
C GLU A 367 16.49 -2.04 21.81
N ARG A 368 15.44 -2.81 21.50
CA ARG A 368 15.46 -3.75 20.37
C ARG A 368 15.56 -3.02 19.03
N THR A 369 14.87 -1.90 18.88
CA THR A 369 14.93 -1.06 17.67
C THR A 369 16.33 -0.45 17.50
N LEU A 370 16.92 0.08 18.57
CA LEU A 370 18.29 0.62 18.55
C LEU A 370 19.31 -0.47 18.17
N ARG A 371 19.22 -1.65 18.78
CA ARG A 371 20.09 -2.78 18.45
C ARG A 371 19.90 -3.23 17.01
N ALA A 372 18.67 -3.27 16.51
CA ALA A 372 18.38 -3.60 15.13
C ALA A 372 19.02 -2.59 14.16
N LEU A 373 18.84 -1.28 14.39
CA LEU A 373 19.49 -0.23 13.61
C LEU A 373 21.02 -0.34 13.63
N THR A 374 21.60 -0.58 14.81
CA THR A 374 23.05 -0.79 14.97
C THR A 374 23.54 -2.00 14.17
N ARG A 375 22.78 -3.10 14.14
CA ARG A 375 23.13 -4.27 13.34
C ARG A 375 23.03 -3.97 11.85
N LEU A 376 22.00 -3.24 11.41
CA LEU A 376 21.84 -2.89 9.99
C LEU A 376 22.94 -1.96 9.49
N THR A 377 23.46 -1.05 10.31
CA THR A 377 24.57 -0.19 9.91
C THR A 377 25.90 -0.94 9.83
N GLN A 378 26.09 -1.96 10.67
CA GLN A 378 27.36 -2.69 10.77
C GLN A 378 27.42 -3.96 9.91
N ALA A 379 26.28 -4.53 9.54
CA ALA A 379 26.24 -5.79 8.80
C ALA A 379 26.63 -5.61 7.33
N VAL A 380 27.11 -6.71 6.75
CA VAL A 380 27.45 -6.81 5.32
C VAL A 380 26.38 -7.59 4.59
N GLY A 381 26.03 -7.17 3.37
CA GLY A 381 24.99 -7.83 2.58
C GLY A 381 23.61 -7.64 3.17
N VAL A 382 23.35 -6.45 3.73
CA VAL A 382 22.02 -6.04 4.20
C VAL A 382 21.06 -6.03 3.02
N ARG A 383 19.82 -6.41 3.28
CA ARG A 383 18.78 -6.52 2.27
C ARG A 383 17.61 -5.59 2.54
N ALA A 384 16.94 -5.14 1.48
CA ALA A 384 15.70 -4.36 1.57
C ALA A 384 14.68 -4.95 2.57
N ILE A 385 14.53 -6.29 2.60
CA ILE A 385 13.63 -6.98 3.53
C ILE A 385 14.02 -6.83 5.01
N ASP A 386 15.29 -6.56 5.32
CA ASP A 386 15.80 -6.42 6.68
C ASP A 386 15.44 -5.07 7.32
N VAL A 387 15.08 -4.09 6.49
CA VAL A 387 14.72 -2.74 6.94
C VAL A 387 13.27 -2.71 7.46
N PHE A 388 12.39 -3.55 6.93
CA PHE A 388 10.96 -3.53 7.27
C PHE A 388 10.66 -3.77 8.76
N PRO A 389 11.29 -4.71 9.48
CA PRO A 389 11.05 -4.86 10.92
C PRO A 389 11.35 -3.60 11.72
N VAL A 390 12.37 -2.83 11.32
CA VAL A 390 12.71 -1.56 11.97
C VAL A 390 11.69 -0.48 11.61
N TYR A 391 11.26 -0.42 10.35
CA TYR A 391 10.19 0.49 9.92
C TYR A 391 8.89 0.24 10.71
N GLU A 392 8.47 -1.02 10.83
CA GLU A 392 7.32 -1.44 11.63
C GLU A 392 7.49 -1.07 13.11
N ALA A 393 8.70 -1.19 13.65
CA ALA A 393 8.99 -0.79 15.03
C ALA A 393 8.85 0.72 15.25
N LEU A 394 9.25 1.55 14.29
CA LEU A 394 9.03 3.00 14.37
C LEU A 394 7.54 3.36 14.30
N GLU A 395 6.76 2.69 13.45
CA GLU A 395 5.30 2.88 13.42
C GLU A 395 4.66 2.49 14.76
N GLU A 396 5.09 1.37 15.32
CA GLU A 396 4.59 0.88 16.59
C GLU A 396 4.99 1.80 17.75
N LEU A 397 6.22 2.32 17.80
CA LEU A 397 6.63 3.32 18.78
C LEU A 397 5.74 4.58 18.70
N GLY A 398 5.49 5.10 17.49
CA GLY A 398 4.58 6.23 17.29
C GLY A 398 3.11 5.92 17.63
N ARG A 399 2.68 4.66 17.52
CA ARG A 399 1.35 4.20 17.95
C ARG A 399 1.27 4.10 19.47
N GLN A 400 2.23 3.45 20.11
CA GLN A 400 2.30 3.27 21.56
C GLN A 400 2.46 4.59 22.30
N PHE A 401 3.18 5.55 21.73
CA PHE A 401 3.25 6.89 22.27
C PHE A 401 1.86 7.57 22.34
N ARG A 402 0.96 7.27 21.39
CA ARG A 402 -0.45 7.77 21.38
C ARG A 402 -1.38 6.99 22.29
N THR A 403 -1.30 5.66 22.23
CA THR A 403 -2.33 4.78 22.79
C THR A 403 -1.90 4.04 24.06
N GLY A 404 -0.66 4.23 24.49
CA GLY A 404 -0.02 3.52 25.60
C GLY A 404 0.80 2.32 25.14
N PRO A 405 1.75 1.88 26.00
CA PRO A 405 2.62 0.74 25.72
C PRO A 405 1.82 -0.55 25.55
N ARG A 406 2.25 -1.40 24.62
CA ARG A 406 1.65 -2.70 24.32
C ARG A 406 2.72 -3.73 23.99
N GLU A 407 2.43 -4.98 24.28
CA GLU A 407 3.29 -6.09 23.87
C GLU A 407 3.14 -6.35 22.38
N THR A 408 4.26 -6.61 21.70
CA THR A 408 4.30 -6.87 20.26
C THR A 408 5.13 -8.11 19.94
N PRO A 409 4.71 -9.31 20.38
CA PRO A 409 5.53 -10.52 20.34
C PRO A 409 5.97 -10.91 18.92
N TRP A 410 5.14 -10.61 17.92
CA TRP A 410 5.47 -10.88 16.53
C TRP A 410 6.54 -9.93 15.97
N LEU A 411 6.44 -8.64 16.28
CA LEU A 411 7.42 -7.64 15.90
C LEU A 411 8.75 -7.91 16.61
N ASP A 412 8.67 -8.24 17.89
CA ASP A 412 9.79 -8.68 18.72
C ASP A 412 10.54 -9.87 18.12
N PHE A 413 9.80 -10.89 17.68
CA PHE A 413 10.37 -12.03 16.97
C PHE A 413 11.05 -11.60 15.67
N ARG A 414 10.42 -10.75 14.86
CA ARG A 414 11.03 -10.24 13.61
C ARG A 414 12.31 -9.44 13.86
N LEU A 415 12.32 -8.56 14.86
CA LEU A 415 13.52 -7.83 15.28
C LEU A 415 14.62 -8.79 15.77
N SER A 416 14.25 -9.89 16.44
CA SER A 416 15.21 -10.91 16.86
C SER A 416 15.84 -11.68 15.68
N LEU A 417 15.11 -11.87 14.58
CA LEU A 417 15.66 -12.49 13.36
C LEU A 417 16.72 -11.60 12.67
N LEU A 418 16.74 -10.30 12.97
CA LEU A 418 17.82 -9.43 12.54
C LEU A 418 19.16 -9.80 13.18
N ASN A 419 19.16 -10.64 14.23
CA ASN A 419 20.39 -11.17 14.80
C ASN A 419 21.17 -12.05 13.84
N LEU A 420 20.50 -12.61 12.82
CA LEU A 420 21.11 -13.43 11.79
C LEU A 420 21.59 -12.60 10.59
N VAL A 421 21.29 -11.30 10.51
CA VAL A 421 21.64 -10.48 9.34
C VAL A 421 23.14 -10.50 9.06
N GLY A 422 23.45 -10.42 7.77
CA GLY A 422 24.80 -10.39 7.24
C GLY A 422 25.45 -11.76 7.16
N VAL A 423 26.69 -11.88 7.65
CA VAL A 423 27.53 -13.07 7.41
C VAL A 423 26.86 -14.35 7.87
N SER A 424 26.22 -14.36 9.05
CA SER A 424 25.55 -15.54 9.59
C SER A 424 24.47 -16.09 8.65
N ARG A 425 23.62 -15.21 8.11
CA ARG A 425 22.59 -15.59 7.14
C ARG A 425 23.17 -15.92 5.77
N ALA A 426 24.21 -15.21 5.34
CA ALA A 426 24.93 -15.55 4.11
C ALA A 426 25.49 -16.98 4.17
N VAL A 427 26.15 -17.35 5.28
CA VAL A 427 26.65 -18.71 5.51
C VAL A 427 25.53 -19.74 5.47
N PHE A 428 24.39 -19.46 6.13
CA PHE A 428 23.23 -20.35 6.09
C PHE A 428 22.75 -20.63 4.65
N PHE A 429 22.54 -19.59 3.84
CA PHE A 429 22.06 -19.76 2.47
C PHE A 429 23.12 -20.35 1.54
N LEU A 430 24.40 -20.07 1.75
CA LEU A 430 25.49 -20.69 1.00
C LEU A 430 25.59 -22.18 1.27
N LEU A 431 25.51 -22.59 2.55
CA LEU A 431 25.48 -24.00 2.93
C LEU A 431 24.24 -24.69 2.37
N ALA A 432 23.06 -24.07 2.48
CA ALA A 432 21.84 -24.61 1.94
C ALA A 432 21.90 -24.78 0.40
N ALA A 433 22.49 -23.81 -0.32
CA ALA A 433 22.74 -23.92 -1.75
C ALA A 433 23.73 -25.04 -2.09
N ALA A 434 24.80 -25.21 -1.31
CA ALA A 434 25.74 -26.32 -1.50
C ALA A 434 25.06 -27.68 -1.26
N LEU A 435 24.29 -27.80 -0.18
CA LEU A 435 23.51 -29.00 0.18
C LEU A 435 22.44 -29.33 -0.86
N ALA A 436 21.91 -28.35 -1.58
CA ALA A 436 20.93 -28.56 -2.65
C ALA A 436 21.48 -29.38 -3.82
N PHE A 437 22.80 -29.40 -4.04
CA PHE A 437 23.39 -30.26 -5.08
C PHE A 437 23.43 -31.74 -4.70
N PHE A 438 23.38 -32.06 -3.40
CA PHE A 438 23.47 -33.44 -2.92
C PHE A 438 22.33 -34.36 -3.40
N PRO A 439 21.03 -34.01 -3.23
CA PRO A 439 19.95 -34.84 -3.75
C PRO A 439 19.98 -34.97 -5.28
N LEU A 440 20.41 -33.92 -6.00
CA LEU A 440 20.54 -33.95 -7.46
C LEU A 440 21.65 -34.90 -7.92
N TYR A 441 22.78 -34.90 -7.20
CA TYR A 441 23.87 -35.82 -7.43
C TYR A 441 23.43 -37.27 -7.18
N LEU A 442 22.74 -37.53 -6.07
CA LEU A 442 22.26 -38.88 -5.73
C LEU A 442 21.29 -39.43 -6.78
N ILE A 443 20.29 -38.65 -7.22
CA ILE A 443 19.35 -39.08 -8.28
C ILE A 443 20.09 -39.47 -9.56
N ARG A 444 21.11 -38.69 -9.93
CA ARG A 444 21.92 -38.97 -11.12
C ARG A 444 22.76 -40.24 -10.95
N LEU A 445 23.30 -40.47 -9.76
CA LEU A 445 24.11 -41.63 -9.44
C LEU A 445 23.28 -42.91 -9.38
N THR A 446 22.10 -42.88 -8.74
CA THR A 446 21.26 -44.07 -8.54
C THR A 446 20.58 -44.54 -9.83
N PHE A 447 20.18 -43.63 -10.71
CA PHE A 447 19.39 -43.98 -11.91
C PHE A 447 20.11 -43.73 -13.25
N GLY A 448 21.40 -43.38 -13.20
CA GLY A 448 22.33 -43.40 -14.34
C GLY A 448 22.00 -42.48 -15.51
N GLY A 449 21.03 -41.57 -15.37
CA GLY A 449 20.66 -40.58 -16.39
C GLY A 449 20.09 -41.12 -17.70
N ARG A 450 19.91 -42.45 -17.84
CA ARG A 450 19.47 -43.09 -19.10
C ARG A 450 17.95 -43.18 -19.22
N ASN A 451 17.22 -43.23 -18.10
CA ASN A 451 15.76 -43.29 -18.11
C ASN A 451 15.17 -41.88 -18.14
N VAL A 452 14.35 -41.61 -19.16
CA VAL A 452 13.71 -40.30 -19.39
C VAL A 452 12.86 -39.87 -18.19
N TYR A 453 12.11 -40.76 -17.56
CA TYR A 453 11.21 -40.41 -16.45
C TYR A 453 11.97 -40.04 -15.17
N TRP A 454 13.08 -40.73 -14.90
CA TRP A 454 13.99 -40.36 -13.80
C TRP A 454 14.71 -39.04 -14.06
N ASN A 455 15.05 -38.73 -15.32
CA ASN A 455 15.58 -37.42 -15.70
C ASN A 455 14.55 -36.29 -15.51
N LEU A 456 13.27 -36.53 -15.83
CA LEU A 456 12.20 -35.57 -15.56
C LEU A 456 12.04 -35.29 -14.07
N LEU A 457 12.13 -36.34 -13.24
CA LEU A 457 12.11 -36.18 -11.79
C LEU A 457 13.34 -35.40 -11.29
N GLY A 458 14.53 -35.71 -11.80
CA GLY A 458 15.75 -34.96 -11.49
C GLY A 458 15.66 -33.47 -11.87
N LEU A 459 15.06 -33.16 -13.02
CA LEU A 459 14.76 -31.77 -13.42
C LEU A 459 13.73 -31.12 -12.49
N ALA A 460 12.70 -31.85 -12.06
CA ALA A 460 11.75 -31.35 -11.08
C ALA A 460 12.43 -31.00 -9.75
N PHE A 461 13.32 -31.85 -9.24
CA PHE A 461 14.12 -31.54 -8.05
C PHE A 461 15.04 -30.33 -8.26
N LEU A 462 15.64 -30.18 -9.45
CA LEU A 462 16.46 -29.01 -9.77
C LEU A 462 15.64 -27.72 -9.69
N PHE A 463 14.47 -27.68 -10.32
CA PHE A 463 13.59 -26.51 -10.28
C PHE A 463 13.02 -26.25 -8.89
N LEU A 464 12.77 -27.29 -8.10
CA LEU A 464 12.34 -27.16 -6.71
C LEU A 464 13.42 -26.48 -5.84
N LEU A 465 14.70 -26.78 -6.11
CA LEU A 465 15.86 -26.26 -5.37
C LEU A 465 16.45 -24.98 -5.99
N LEU A 466 16.01 -24.58 -7.17
CA LEU A 466 16.48 -23.37 -7.84
C LEU A 466 16.36 -22.10 -6.97
N PRO A 467 15.30 -21.90 -6.16
CA PRO A 467 15.21 -20.80 -5.20
C PRO A 467 16.36 -20.71 -4.22
N ILE A 468 16.76 -21.85 -3.62
CA ILE A 468 17.82 -21.85 -2.62
C ILE A 468 19.19 -21.61 -3.28
N LEU A 469 19.39 -22.10 -4.50
CA LEU A 469 20.57 -21.82 -5.30
C LEU A 469 20.69 -20.34 -5.66
N ALA A 470 19.58 -19.72 -6.10
CA ALA A 470 19.53 -18.29 -6.41
C ALA A 470 19.79 -17.43 -5.16
N GLU A 471 19.23 -17.81 -4.01
CA GLU A 471 19.48 -17.13 -2.75
C GLU A 471 20.93 -17.24 -2.29
N GLY A 472 21.55 -18.43 -2.38
CA GLY A 472 22.97 -18.63 -2.09
C GLY A 472 23.87 -17.79 -2.99
N LEU A 473 23.61 -17.77 -4.30
CA LEU A 473 24.35 -16.96 -5.26
C LEU A 473 24.20 -15.45 -5.01
N SER A 474 22.99 -15.03 -4.61
CA SER A 474 22.70 -13.65 -4.24
C SER A 474 23.51 -13.22 -3.01
N TYR A 475 23.52 -14.01 -1.93
CA TYR A 475 24.36 -13.74 -0.76
C TYR A 475 25.86 -13.76 -1.06
N PHE A 476 26.31 -14.70 -1.89
CA PHE A 476 27.70 -14.73 -2.37
C PHE A 476 28.08 -13.40 -3.02
N GLY A 477 27.23 -12.90 -3.93
CA GLY A 477 27.46 -11.64 -4.63
C GLY A 477 27.52 -10.44 -3.69
N SER A 478 26.60 -10.34 -2.73
CA SER A 478 26.60 -9.25 -1.74
C SER A 478 27.86 -9.25 -0.88
N VAL A 479 28.28 -10.42 -0.37
CA VAL A 479 29.50 -10.55 0.45
C VAL A 479 30.74 -10.20 -0.36
N MET A 480 30.87 -10.71 -1.59
CA MET A 480 32.02 -10.41 -2.45
C MET A 480 32.06 -8.96 -2.94
N ALA A 481 30.90 -8.31 -3.11
CA ALA A 481 30.85 -6.91 -3.48
C ALA A 481 31.37 -6.00 -2.36
N GLU A 482 31.03 -6.30 -1.11
CA GLU A 482 31.39 -5.45 0.04
C GLU A 482 32.72 -5.83 0.68
N TYR A 483 32.98 -7.12 0.96
CA TYR A 483 34.26 -7.59 1.52
C TYR A 483 35.31 -7.87 0.47
N GLY A 484 34.91 -8.41 -0.68
CA GLY A 484 35.82 -8.79 -1.76
C GLY A 484 36.25 -7.64 -2.67
N GLY A 485 35.64 -6.45 -2.51
CA GLY A 485 35.94 -5.27 -3.33
C GLY A 485 35.49 -5.38 -4.78
N LEU A 486 34.48 -6.22 -5.07
CA LEU A 486 33.99 -6.50 -6.43
C LEU A 486 32.57 -5.93 -6.64
N PRO A 487 32.40 -4.61 -6.82
CA PRO A 487 31.08 -3.96 -6.78
C PRO A 487 30.12 -4.46 -7.87
N TRP A 488 30.62 -4.94 -9.00
CA TRP A 488 29.79 -5.51 -10.07
C TRP A 488 29.03 -6.78 -9.64
N LEU A 489 29.52 -7.51 -8.63
CA LEU A 489 28.84 -8.66 -8.05
C LEU A 489 27.61 -8.26 -7.21
N ALA A 490 27.46 -6.98 -6.84
CA ALA A 490 26.28 -6.48 -6.15
C ALA A 490 25.00 -6.69 -6.98
N ALA A 491 25.12 -6.76 -8.32
CA ALA A 491 23.99 -7.05 -9.20
C ALA A 491 23.35 -8.43 -8.92
N LEU A 492 24.10 -9.39 -8.37
CA LEU A 492 23.57 -10.70 -7.99
C LEU A 492 22.58 -10.62 -6.81
N ALA A 493 22.60 -9.53 -6.03
CA ALA A 493 21.58 -9.27 -5.01
C ALA A 493 20.16 -9.33 -5.61
N ASN A 494 20.00 -8.88 -6.86
CA ASN A 494 18.73 -8.87 -7.59
C ASN A 494 18.19 -10.27 -7.93
N PHE A 495 18.96 -11.35 -7.73
CA PHE A 495 18.45 -12.72 -7.82
C PHE A 495 17.74 -13.20 -6.56
N SER A 496 17.79 -12.43 -5.46
CA SER A 496 17.05 -12.76 -4.25
C SER A 496 15.54 -12.71 -4.50
N ILE A 497 14.88 -13.80 -4.12
CA ILE A 497 13.41 -13.91 -4.12
C ILE A 497 12.80 -12.97 -3.08
N GLY A 498 13.51 -12.74 -1.98
CA GLY A 498 13.09 -11.82 -0.93
C GLY A 498 13.16 -10.33 -1.29
N GLN A 499 13.73 -9.96 -2.44
CA GLN A 499 13.93 -8.56 -2.83
C GLN A 499 13.39 -8.22 -4.22
N GLY A 500 13.53 -9.13 -5.18
CA GLY A 500 13.20 -8.87 -6.58
C GLY A 500 11.84 -9.42 -6.99
N LEU A 501 11.04 -8.61 -7.68
CA LEU A 501 9.79 -9.06 -8.29
C LEU A 501 10.04 -10.15 -9.35
N LEU A 502 11.08 -9.98 -10.16
CA LEU A 502 11.40 -10.95 -11.21
C LEU A 502 11.75 -12.33 -10.62
N PRO A 503 12.72 -12.47 -9.69
CA PRO A 503 12.97 -13.74 -9.00
C PRO A 503 11.73 -14.34 -8.33
N TYR A 504 10.87 -13.52 -7.72
CA TYR A 504 9.62 -13.98 -7.11
C TYR A 504 8.65 -14.59 -8.13
N LEU A 505 8.46 -13.94 -9.29
CA LEU A 505 7.64 -14.48 -10.38
C LEU A 505 8.28 -15.71 -11.03
N THR A 506 9.60 -15.69 -11.23
CA THR A 506 10.35 -16.84 -11.74
C THR A 506 10.21 -18.04 -10.81
N TRP A 507 10.26 -17.84 -9.49
CA TRP A 507 9.98 -18.89 -8.53
C TRP A 507 8.57 -19.45 -8.70
N GLY A 508 7.55 -18.58 -8.79
CA GLY A 508 6.18 -19.01 -9.06
C GLY A 508 6.06 -19.86 -10.33
N PHE A 509 6.75 -19.47 -11.41
CA PHE A 509 6.81 -20.25 -12.66
C PHE A 509 7.52 -21.60 -12.47
N THR A 510 8.61 -21.65 -11.70
CA THR A 510 9.35 -22.89 -11.44
C THR A 510 8.46 -23.93 -10.73
N VAL A 511 7.53 -23.51 -9.87
CA VAL A 511 6.58 -24.43 -9.21
C VAL A 511 5.70 -25.15 -10.24
N PHE A 512 5.22 -24.46 -11.28
CA PHE A 512 4.45 -25.10 -12.35
C PHE A 512 5.30 -26.12 -13.12
N LEU A 513 6.57 -25.80 -13.39
CA LEU A 513 7.50 -26.74 -14.02
C LEU A 513 7.73 -27.97 -13.13
N VAL A 514 7.91 -27.78 -11.82
CA VAL A 514 8.05 -28.88 -10.85
C VAL A 514 6.83 -29.81 -10.93
N VAL A 515 5.62 -29.27 -10.87
CA VAL A 515 4.38 -30.07 -10.93
C VAL A 515 4.26 -30.82 -12.25
N ALA A 516 4.52 -30.15 -13.39
CA ALA A 516 4.44 -30.78 -14.70
C ALA A 516 5.48 -31.91 -14.88
N LEU A 517 6.74 -31.64 -14.52
CA LEU A 517 7.85 -32.57 -14.66
C LEU A 517 7.74 -33.74 -13.68
N ALA A 518 7.43 -33.47 -12.41
CA ALA A 518 7.21 -34.51 -11.41
C ALA A 518 5.99 -35.36 -11.78
N GLY A 519 4.89 -34.75 -12.23
CA GLY A 519 3.71 -35.47 -12.69
C GLY A 519 3.99 -36.39 -13.88
N ALA A 520 4.70 -35.89 -14.90
CA ALA A 520 5.09 -36.69 -16.06
C ALA A 520 6.09 -37.81 -15.70
N GLY A 521 7.09 -37.51 -14.86
CA GLY A 521 8.07 -38.47 -14.38
C GLY A 521 7.42 -39.60 -13.55
N LEU A 522 6.63 -39.25 -12.55
CA LEU A 522 5.95 -40.22 -11.68
C LEU A 522 4.93 -41.06 -12.45
N ARG A 523 4.16 -40.46 -13.37
CA ARG A 523 3.23 -41.21 -14.24
C ARG A 523 3.98 -42.22 -15.11
N GLY A 524 5.09 -41.81 -15.72
CA GLY A 524 5.92 -42.70 -16.54
C GLY A 524 6.51 -43.86 -15.74
N ILE A 525 6.99 -43.58 -14.52
CA ILE A 525 7.48 -44.61 -13.59
C ILE A 525 6.34 -45.57 -13.21
N ALA A 526 5.16 -45.06 -12.86
CA ALA A 526 4.00 -45.89 -12.53
C ALA A 526 3.55 -46.78 -13.70
N ALA A 527 3.66 -46.29 -14.94
CA ALA A 527 3.42 -47.10 -16.14
C ALA A 527 4.49 -48.19 -16.33
N GLN A 528 5.77 -47.88 -16.10
CA GLN A 528 6.87 -48.87 -16.16
C GLN A 528 6.68 -50.02 -15.15
N PHE A 529 6.13 -49.72 -13.98
CA PHE A 529 5.80 -50.71 -12.95
C PHE A 529 4.41 -51.35 -13.11
N GLY A 530 3.68 -51.06 -14.21
CA GLY A 530 2.37 -51.67 -14.49
C GLY A 530 1.22 -51.22 -13.57
N LEU A 531 1.41 -50.17 -12.78
CA LEU A 531 0.42 -49.64 -11.84
C LEU A 531 -0.70 -48.86 -12.54
N LEU A 532 -0.44 -48.38 -13.76
CA LEU A 532 -1.43 -47.72 -14.61
C LEU A 532 -1.82 -48.64 -15.77
N LYS A 533 -2.91 -49.39 -15.61
CA LYS A 533 -3.59 -50.05 -16.73
C LYS A 533 -4.26 -48.97 -17.57
N GLU A 534 -3.65 -48.60 -18.69
CA GLU A 534 -4.31 -47.70 -19.64
C GLU A 534 -5.59 -48.39 -20.15
N ARG A 535 -6.76 -47.85 -19.78
CA ARG A 535 -8.03 -48.23 -20.40
C ARG A 535 -7.96 -47.78 -21.86
N GLY A 536 -7.67 -48.73 -22.75
CA GLY A 536 -7.92 -48.60 -24.18
C GLY A 536 -6.79 -48.00 -24.99
N ALA A 537 -5.61 -48.61 -24.95
CA ALA A 537 -4.75 -48.76 -26.12
C ALA A 537 -3.74 -49.84 -25.79
N GLU A 538 -3.85 -51.00 -26.44
CA GLU A 538 -2.66 -51.80 -26.71
C GLU A 538 -1.68 -50.88 -27.43
N VAL A 539 -0.72 -50.33 -26.69
CA VAL A 539 0.55 -49.90 -27.28
C VAL A 539 1.16 -51.19 -27.78
N THR A 540 0.85 -51.48 -29.04
CA THR A 540 1.55 -52.46 -29.85
C THR A 540 3.03 -52.25 -29.59
N ALA A 541 3.67 -53.29 -29.04
CA ALA A 541 5.09 -53.49 -29.12
C ALA A 541 5.46 -53.62 -30.61
N SER A 542 5.46 -52.50 -31.33
CA SER A 542 5.98 -52.39 -32.67
C SER A 542 7.47 -52.13 -32.53
N GLY A 543 8.22 -53.22 -32.46
CA GLY A 543 9.68 -53.18 -32.45
C GLY A 543 10.30 -54.13 -31.44
N ILE A 544 10.20 -55.43 -31.70
CA ILE A 544 11.35 -56.31 -31.93
C ILE A 544 10.79 -57.65 -32.41
N GLU A 545 11.20 -57.98 -33.64
CA GLU A 545 11.14 -59.27 -34.30
C GLU A 545 11.23 -60.45 -33.32
N SER A 546 10.15 -61.24 -33.24
CA SER A 546 10.16 -62.58 -32.68
C SER A 546 10.78 -63.54 -33.69
N LYS A 547 11.99 -64.01 -33.41
CA LYS A 547 12.50 -65.28 -33.94
C LYS A 547 12.36 -66.33 -32.85
N PRO A 548 11.68 -67.47 -33.09
CA PRO A 548 11.43 -68.45 -32.05
C PRO A 548 12.59 -69.46 -31.91
N ALA A 549 12.58 -70.15 -30.77
CA ALA A 549 13.32 -71.36 -30.39
C ALA A 549 14.79 -71.14 -29.99
N THR A 550 15.34 -71.71 -28.92
CA THR A 550 14.92 -72.72 -27.93
C THR A 550 16.08 -72.85 -26.94
N THR A 551 15.81 -72.95 -25.65
CA THR A 551 16.35 -73.95 -24.67
C THR A 551 16.46 -73.36 -23.26
N LEU A 552 16.00 -74.21 -22.34
CA LEU A 552 15.87 -74.05 -20.90
C LEU A 552 17.22 -73.97 -20.17
N THR A 553 17.26 -73.25 -19.06
CA THR A 553 17.76 -73.63 -17.71
C THR A 553 17.46 -72.42 -16.79
N SER A 554 16.52 -72.51 -15.84
CA SER A 554 16.65 -73.06 -14.48
C SER A 554 17.70 -72.33 -13.65
N GLU A 555 17.26 -71.75 -12.51
CA GLU A 555 18.04 -71.05 -11.46
C GLU A 555 18.41 -69.59 -11.82
N THR A 556 17.81 -68.56 -11.23
CA THR A 556 17.92 -68.23 -9.80
C THR A 556 16.77 -67.26 -9.44
N ILE A 557 15.79 -67.74 -8.67
CA ILE A 557 14.85 -66.90 -7.94
C ILE A 557 15.58 -66.53 -6.65
N VAL A 558 15.97 -65.26 -6.50
CA VAL A 558 16.42 -64.73 -5.21
C VAL A 558 15.19 -64.16 -4.52
N GLU A 559 14.62 -64.97 -3.65
CA GLU A 559 13.67 -64.57 -2.61
C GLU A 559 14.39 -63.56 -1.70
N TRP A 560 13.92 -62.32 -1.67
CA TRP A 560 14.20 -61.43 -0.55
C TRP A 560 13.06 -61.60 0.44
N ASP A 561 13.43 -62.34 1.47
CA ASP A 561 12.70 -62.60 2.71
C ASP A 561 12.13 -61.30 3.29
N GLU A 562 10.84 -61.33 3.61
CA GLU A 562 10.18 -60.33 4.43
C GLU A 562 10.57 -60.59 5.89
N GLU A 563 11.52 -59.85 6.44
CA GLU A 563 11.63 -59.58 7.88
C GLU A 563 12.70 -58.49 8.11
N PHE A 564 12.25 -57.26 8.42
CA PHE A 564 12.73 -56.35 9.49
C PHE A 564 12.12 -54.95 9.34
#